data_AF-A0A2H0UNH1-F1
#
_entry.id   AF-A0A2H0UNH1-F1
#
_cell.length_a   1.000
_cell.length_b   1.000
_cell.length_c   1.000
_cell.angle_alpha   90.00
_cell.angle_beta   90.00
_cell.angle_gamma   90.00
#
_symmetry.space_group_name_H-M   'P 1'
#
loop_
_entity.id
_entity.type
_entity.pdbx_description
1 polymer ?
#
loop_
_entity_poly.entity_id
_entity_poly.type
_entity_poly.pdbx_seq_one_letter_code
_entity_poly.pdbx_strand_id
1 'polypeptide(L)'
;MSEELKNKILEQIKIGHVKMKPKFRFVLESFLYIFGIILASLFSLYLISFIIFTLRASGALAAPGFGLRGIGILFVSLPWLLIVISIVLIIIMELLVKHFSVAYRRPILYSLLFIIAFSTFGALVVDRADLHQALFKRARQNQLPIAGPLYNTFDSFKPDNLHRGIILTVSTSSLELQTLRDTTSTVSFESLLEKYPELLEALQEGNPILIIGTKIGTNITAENIQVFDFGDNLEPMHEMIHPTEPPLTH
;
A
#
# COMPACT_ATOMS: atom_id res chain seq x y z
N MET A 1 -27.85 -49.19 -32.54
CA MET A 1 -26.50 -49.23 -31.96
C MET A 1 -26.06 -50.69 -32.01
N SER A 2 -25.10 -51.05 -32.87
CA SER A 2 -24.79 -52.45 -33.19
C SER A 2 -24.07 -53.16 -32.03
N GLU A 3 -24.50 -54.37 -31.69
CA GLU A 3 -23.89 -55.24 -30.65
C GLU A 3 -22.38 -55.44 -30.88
N GLU A 4 -21.89 -55.32 -32.12
CA GLU A 4 -20.46 -55.32 -32.44
C GLU A 4 -19.68 -54.20 -31.74
N LEU A 5 -20.23 -52.99 -31.65
CA LEU A 5 -19.53 -51.86 -31.03
C LEU A 5 -19.38 -52.08 -29.51
N LYS A 6 -20.41 -52.65 -28.90
CA LYS A 6 -20.45 -53.01 -27.47
C LYS A 6 -19.45 -54.12 -27.16
N ASN A 7 -19.39 -55.16 -28.00
CA ASN A 7 -18.42 -56.25 -27.84
C ASN A 7 -16.98 -55.80 -28.06
N LYS A 8 -16.74 -54.90 -29.03
CA LYS A 8 -15.40 -54.33 -29.28
C LYS A 8 -14.90 -53.46 -28.12
N ILE A 9 -15.80 -52.71 -27.48
CA ILE A 9 -15.49 -51.95 -26.25
C ILE A 9 -15.20 -52.91 -25.09
N LEU A 10 -16.00 -53.97 -24.91
CA LEU A 10 -15.81 -54.98 -23.85
C LEU A 10 -14.50 -55.77 -24.01
N GLU A 11 -14.11 -56.11 -25.23
CA GLU A 11 -12.81 -56.74 -25.51
C GLU A 11 -11.65 -55.79 -25.21
N GLN A 12 -11.72 -54.52 -25.64
CA GLN A 12 -10.66 -53.55 -25.33
C GLN A 12 -10.53 -53.27 -23.82
N ILE A 13 -11.62 -53.37 -23.05
CA ILE A 13 -11.60 -53.29 -21.59
C ILE A 13 -10.94 -54.56 -20.99
N LYS A 14 -11.27 -55.76 -21.50
CA LYS A 14 -10.71 -57.05 -21.04
C LYS A 14 -9.21 -57.21 -21.34
N ILE A 15 -8.70 -56.64 -22.43
CA ILE A 15 -7.30 -56.74 -22.87
C ILE A 15 -6.36 -55.86 -22.00
N GLY A 16 -6.87 -55.17 -20.98
CA GLY A 16 -6.03 -54.50 -19.97
C GLY A 16 -5.22 -53.32 -20.51
N HIS A 17 -5.53 -52.82 -21.71
CA HIS A 17 -4.87 -51.66 -22.31
C HIS A 17 -5.28 -50.32 -21.66
N VAL A 18 -6.23 -50.34 -20.72
CA VAL A 18 -6.54 -49.18 -19.89
C VAL A 18 -5.63 -49.18 -18.67
N LYS A 19 -4.39 -48.67 -18.85
CA LYS A 19 -3.52 -48.32 -17.71
C LYS A 19 -4.27 -47.32 -16.84
N MET A 20 -4.73 -47.75 -15.65
CA MET A 20 -5.29 -46.85 -14.65
C MET A 20 -4.23 -45.80 -14.30
N LYS A 21 -4.45 -44.54 -14.70
CA LYS A 21 -3.61 -43.44 -14.24
C LYS A 21 -3.90 -43.22 -12.75
N PRO A 22 -2.87 -43.14 -11.88
CA PRO A 22 -3.08 -42.98 -10.44
C PRO A 22 -3.82 -41.68 -10.15
N LYS A 23 -4.92 -41.77 -9.39
CA LYS A 23 -5.78 -40.62 -9.03
C LYS A 23 -5.02 -39.52 -8.29
N PHE A 24 -3.93 -39.86 -7.62
CA PHE A 24 -3.10 -38.92 -6.86
C PHE A 24 -2.57 -37.76 -7.70
N ARG A 25 -2.19 -38.00 -8.97
CA ARG A 25 -1.69 -36.93 -9.85
C ARG A 25 -2.76 -35.86 -10.09
N PHE A 26 -4.01 -36.26 -10.29
CA PHE A 26 -5.14 -35.34 -10.49
C PHE A 26 -5.50 -34.56 -9.22
N VAL A 27 -5.45 -35.22 -8.05
CA VAL A 27 -5.71 -34.58 -6.76
C VAL A 27 -4.62 -33.55 -6.43
N LEU A 28 -3.35 -33.92 -6.63
CA LEU A 28 -2.22 -33.04 -6.38
C LEU A 28 -2.24 -31.82 -7.31
N GLU A 29 -2.54 -32.02 -8.60
CA GLU A 29 -2.66 -30.95 -9.58
C GLU A 29 -3.81 -29.99 -9.21
N SER A 30 -4.98 -30.51 -8.86
CA SER A 30 -6.12 -29.69 -8.41
C SER A 30 -5.79 -28.92 -7.13
N PHE A 31 -5.16 -29.57 -6.16
CA PHE A 31 -4.75 -28.95 -4.91
C PHE A 31 -3.74 -27.83 -5.14
N LEU A 32 -2.74 -28.06 -6.00
CA LEU A 32 -1.70 -27.09 -6.31
C LEU A 32 -2.29 -25.84 -6.97
N TYR A 33 -3.24 -26.00 -7.88
CA TYR A 33 -3.92 -24.87 -8.50
C TYR A 33 -4.82 -24.10 -7.51
N ILE A 34 -5.61 -24.79 -6.67
CA ILE A 34 -6.42 -24.13 -5.62
C ILE A 34 -5.51 -23.33 -4.68
N PHE A 35 -4.44 -23.96 -4.21
CA PHE A 35 -3.47 -23.33 -3.33
C PHE A 35 -2.81 -22.11 -3.99
N GLY A 36 -2.44 -22.23 -5.27
CA GLY A 36 -1.88 -21.13 -6.06
C GLY A 36 -2.84 -19.95 -6.20
N ILE A 37 -4.13 -20.20 -6.43
CA ILE A 37 -5.16 -19.14 -6.52
C ILE A 37 -5.31 -18.43 -5.17
N ILE A 38 -5.40 -19.18 -4.07
CA ILE A 38 -5.54 -18.62 -2.72
C ILE A 38 -4.31 -17.76 -2.39
N LEU A 39 -3.10 -18.28 -2.63
CA LEU A 39 -1.85 -17.59 -2.34
C LEU A 39 -1.69 -16.33 -3.19
N ALA A 40 -1.99 -16.40 -4.49
CA ALA A 40 -1.98 -15.23 -5.38
C ALA A 40 -3.01 -14.18 -4.95
N SER A 41 -4.21 -14.59 -4.54
CA SER A 41 -5.24 -13.67 -4.06
C SER A 41 -4.80 -12.96 -2.77
N LEU A 42 -4.27 -13.70 -1.79
CA LEU A 42 -3.75 -13.14 -0.54
C LEU A 42 -2.59 -12.18 -0.79
N PHE A 43 -1.67 -12.56 -1.68
CA PHE A 43 -0.51 -11.74 -1.99
C PHE A 43 -0.90 -10.46 -2.76
N SER A 44 -1.88 -10.53 -3.67
CA SER A 44 -2.46 -9.35 -4.34
C SER A 44 -3.08 -8.39 -3.33
N LEU A 45 -3.88 -8.91 -2.40
CA LEU A 45 -4.54 -8.12 -1.36
C LEU A 45 -3.50 -7.43 -0.46
N TYR A 46 -2.45 -8.16 -0.06
CA TYR A 46 -1.33 -7.61 0.67
C TYR A 46 -0.66 -6.46 -0.10
N LEU A 47 -0.36 -6.65 -1.39
CA LEU A 47 0.27 -5.60 -2.21
C LEU A 47 -0.61 -4.36 -2.34
N ILE A 48 -1.91 -4.52 -2.59
CA ILE A 48 -2.86 -3.41 -2.70
C ILE A 48 -2.95 -2.64 -1.38
N SER A 49 -3.08 -3.34 -0.25
CA SER A 49 -3.08 -2.71 1.07
C SER A 49 -1.76 -1.98 1.34
N PHE A 50 -0.64 -2.59 0.97
CA PHE A 50 0.68 -1.99 1.12
C PHE A 50 0.89 -0.75 0.22
N ILE A 51 0.32 -0.72 -0.99
CA ILE A 51 0.30 0.46 -1.85
C ILE A 51 -0.44 1.60 -1.16
N ILE A 52 -1.66 1.36 -0.65
CA ILE A 52 -2.47 2.37 0.05
C ILE A 52 -1.72 2.90 1.28
N PHE A 53 -1.14 1.99 2.08
CA PHE A 53 -0.33 2.35 3.23
C PHE A 53 0.85 3.24 2.83
N THR A 54 1.59 2.88 1.78
CA THR A 54 2.74 3.65 1.30
C THR A 54 2.33 5.05 0.84
N LEU A 55 1.21 5.18 0.11
CA LEU A 55 0.66 6.46 -0.31
C LEU A 55 0.19 7.32 0.86
N ARG A 56 -0.36 6.70 1.92
CA ARG A 56 -0.79 7.41 3.14
C ARG A 56 0.43 7.86 3.94
N ALA A 57 1.42 6.99 4.08
CA ALA A 57 2.66 7.28 4.81
C ALA A 57 3.49 8.40 4.15
N SER A 58 3.55 8.44 2.82
CA SER A 58 4.24 9.50 2.08
C SER A 58 3.49 10.83 2.06
N GLY A 59 2.20 10.85 2.43
CA GLY A 59 1.34 12.02 2.28
C GLY A 59 0.93 12.29 0.82
N ALA A 60 1.23 11.38 -0.11
CA ALA A 60 0.87 11.52 -1.52
C ALA A 60 -0.65 11.55 -1.73
N LEU A 61 -1.42 10.84 -0.91
CA LEU A 61 -2.90 10.85 -0.95
C LEU A 61 -3.49 12.26 -0.75
N ALA A 62 -2.77 13.14 -0.05
CA ALA A 62 -3.14 14.53 0.17
C ALA A 62 -2.75 15.45 -1.01
N ALA A 63 -1.79 15.02 -1.84
CA ALA A 63 -1.26 15.85 -2.92
C ALA A 63 -2.31 16.34 -3.94
N PRO A 64 -3.36 15.59 -4.31
CA PRO A 64 -4.41 16.08 -5.21
C PRO A 64 -5.12 17.35 -4.73
N GLY A 65 -5.08 17.66 -3.43
CA GLY A 65 -5.61 18.92 -2.88
C GLY A 65 -4.91 20.18 -3.42
N PHE A 66 -3.69 20.05 -3.94
CA PHE A 66 -2.92 21.14 -4.54
C PHE A 66 -3.18 21.36 -6.04
N GLY A 67 -4.23 20.75 -6.60
CA GLY A 67 -4.61 20.89 -8.01
C GLY A 67 -3.77 20.03 -8.97
N LEU A 68 -3.64 20.45 -10.23
CA LEU A 68 -3.00 19.66 -11.30
C LEU A 68 -1.54 19.28 -11.00
N ARG A 69 -0.79 20.18 -10.33
CA ARG A 69 0.61 19.92 -9.95
C ARG A 69 0.70 18.84 -8.86
N GLY A 70 -0.27 18.82 -7.96
CA GLY A 70 -0.43 17.80 -6.93
C GLY A 70 -0.72 16.41 -7.48
N ILE A 71 -1.52 16.32 -8.55
CA ILE A 71 -1.74 15.05 -9.27
C ILE A 71 -0.44 14.51 -9.86
N GLY A 72 0.41 15.38 -10.43
CA GLY A 72 1.74 14.98 -10.91
C GLY A 72 2.61 14.37 -9.81
N ILE A 73 2.61 14.98 -8.62
CA ILE A 73 3.34 14.47 -7.44
C ILE A 73 2.77 13.10 -7.01
N LEU A 74 1.45 12.94 -7.00
CA LEU A 74 0.80 11.66 -6.72
C LEU A 74 1.31 10.57 -7.67
N PHE A 75 1.32 10.81 -8.99
CA PHE A 75 1.80 9.81 -9.95
C PHE A 75 3.29 9.47 -9.80
N VAL A 76 4.15 10.45 -9.52
CA VAL A 76 5.59 10.20 -9.32
C VAL A 76 5.85 9.42 -8.03
N SER A 77 5.05 9.67 -6.98
CA SER A 77 5.15 8.99 -5.69
C SER A 77 4.48 7.62 -5.65
N LEU A 78 3.80 7.20 -6.73
CA LEU A 78 3.25 5.85 -6.82
C LEU A 78 4.40 4.82 -6.83
N PRO A 79 4.30 3.73 -6.05
CA PRO A 79 5.26 2.64 -6.09
C PRO A 79 5.01 1.79 -7.34
N TRP A 80 5.44 2.28 -8.51
CA TRP A 80 5.22 1.67 -9.83
C TRP A 80 5.60 0.19 -9.87
N LEU A 81 6.70 -0.18 -9.19
CA LEU A 81 7.12 -1.57 -9.08
C LEU A 81 6.05 -2.46 -8.42
N LEU A 82 5.43 -2.01 -7.32
CA LEU A 82 4.36 -2.75 -6.65
C LEU A 82 3.12 -2.86 -7.53
N ILE A 83 2.77 -1.78 -8.25
CA ILE A 83 1.64 -1.77 -9.19
C ILE A 83 1.88 -2.80 -10.30
N VAL A 84 3.07 -2.80 -10.92
CA VAL A 84 3.43 -3.75 -11.98
C VAL A 84 3.39 -5.19 -11.45
N ILE A 85 3.98 -5.46 -10.28
CA ILE A 85 3.95 -6.79 -9.66
C ILE A 85 2.50 -7.23 -9.38
N SER A 86 1.66 -6.33 -8.88
CA SER A 86 0.24 -6.62 -8.61
C SER A 86 -0.51 -6.98 -9.89
N ILE A 87 -0.31 -6.22 -10.97
CA ILE A 87 -0.91 -6.50 -12.28
C ILE A 87 -0.47 -7.87 -12.80
N VAL A 88 0.84 -8.17 -12.75
CA VAL A 88 1.37 -9.48 -13.15
C VAL A 88 0.74 -10.60 -12.34
N LEU A 89 0.58 -10.42 -11.03
CA LEU A 89 -0.01 -11.41 -10.15
C LEU A 89 -1.51 -11.66 -10.46
N ILE A 90 -2.25 -10.60 -10.78
CA ILE A 90 -3.66 -10.69 -11.21
C ILE A 90 -3.75 -11.45 -12.55
N ILE A 91 -2.86 -11.19 -13.50
CA ILE A 91 -2.81 -11.92 -14.78
C ILE A 91 -2.52 -13.41 -14.53
N ILE A 92 -1.53 -13.73 -13.69
CA ILE A 92 -1.20 -15.11 -13.32
C ILE A 92 -2.42 -15.78 -12.68
N MET A 93 -3.09 -15.10 -11.75
CA MET A 93 -4.31 -15.61 -11.10
C MET A 93 -5.40 -15.90 -12.13
N GLU A 94 -5.63 -15.00 -13.10
CA GLU A 94 -6.60 -15.21 -14.17
C GLU A 94 -6.25 -16.43 -15.04
N LEU A 95 -4.97 -16.61 -15.38
CA LEU A 95 -4.49 -17.76 -16.13
C LEU A 95 -4.70 -19.08 -15.36
N LEU A 96 -4.46 -19.08 -14.04
CA LEU A 96 -4.73 -20.23 -13.17
C LEU A 96 -6.23 -20.55 -13.10
N VAL A 97 -7.08 -19.53 -12.96
CA VAL A 97 -8.54 -19.68 -12.90
C VAL A 97 -9.08 -20.25 -14.21
N LYS A 98 -8.55 -19.83 -15.37
CA LYS A 98 -8.94 -20.36 -16.69
C LYS A 98 -8.66 -21.85 -16.85
N HIS A 99 -7.69 -22.40 -16.12
CA HIS A 99 -7.38 -23.83 -16.14
C HIS A 99 -8.45 -24.66 -15.41
N PHE A 100 -9.23 -24.06 -14.50
CA PHE A 100 -10.34 -24.73 -13.85
C PHE A 100 -11.61 -24.67 -14.71
N SER A 101 -12.14 -25.84 -15.06
CA SER A 101 -13.42 -26.01 -15.77
C SER A 101 -14.61 -25.31 -15.10
N VAL A 102 -14.51 -25.01 -13.79
CA VAL A 102 -15.53 -24.30 -13.00
C VAL A 102 -15.74 -22.87 -13.49
N ALA A 103 -14.70 -22.21 -14.02
CA ALA A 103 -14.81 -20.85 -14.55
C ALA A 103 -15.31 -20.81 -16.01
N TYR A 104 -15.26 -21.94 -16.74
CA TYR A 104 -15.48 -21.97 -18.20
C TYR A 104 -16.90 -21.58 -18.64
N ARG A 105 -17.90 -21.65 -17.74
CA ARG A 105 -19.30 -21.28 -18.05
C ARG A 105 -19.72 -19.89 -17.58
N ARG A 106 -18.85 -19.16 -16.87
CA ARG A 106 -19.19 -17.82 -16.34
C ARG A 106 -18.44 -16.77 -17.18
N PRO A 107 -19.08 -15.65 -17.55
CA PRO A 107 -18.38 -14.58 -18.26
C PRO A 107 -17.20 -14.09 -17.41
N ILE A 108 -16.02 -13.99 -18.03
CA ILE A 108 -14.74 -13.58 -17.41
C ILE A 108 -14.89 -12.28 -16.61
N LEU A 109 -15.79 -11.39 -17.06
CA LEU A 109 -16.14 -10.15 -16.38
C LEU A 109 -16.58 -10.36 -14.93
N TYR A 110 -17.41 -11.36 -14.64
CA TYR A 110 -17.94 -11.57 -13.28
C TYR A 110 -16.86 -12.08 -12.33
N SER A 111 -15.96 -12.95 -12.80
CA SER A 111 -14.82 -13.39 -11.98
C SER A 111 -13.86 -12.24 -11.69
N LEU A 112 -13.59 -11.40 -12.69
CA LEU A 112 -12.72 -10.23 -12.51
C LEU A 112 -13.33 -9.24 -11.51
N LEU A 113 -14.63 -8.95 -11.66
CA LEU A 113 -15.35 -8.02 -10.79
C LEU A 113 -15.46 -8.54 -9.35
N PHE A 114 -15.65 -9.85 -9.17
CA PHE A 114 -15.61 -10.49 -7.86
C PHE A 114 -14.22 -10.40 -7.22
N ILE A 115 -13.15 -10.68 -7.97
CA ILE A 115 -11.77 -10.57 -7.47
C ILE A 115 -11.46 -9.14 -7.06
N ILE A 116 -11.82 -8.15 -7.88
CA ILE A 116 -11.63 -6.73 -7.57
C ILE A 116 -12.42 -6.35 -6.32
N ALA A 117 -13.71 -6.69 -6.25
CA ALA A 117 -14.56 -6.38 -5.10
C ALA A 117 -14.03 -7.03 -3.82
N PHE A 118 -13.69 -8.33 -3.88
CA PHE A 118 -13.17 -9.07 -2.73
C PHE A 118 -11.80 -8.53 -2.29
N SER A 119 -10.91 -8.24 -3.24
CA SER A 119 -9.59 -7.66 -2.96
C SER A 119 -9.70 -6.25 -2.38
N THR A 120 -10.65 -5.43 -2.86
CA THR A 120 -10.89 -4.07 -2.35
C THR A 120 -11.48 -4.12 -0.95
N PHE A 121 -12.47 -4.99 -0.73
CA PHE A 121 -13.08 -5.18 0.58
C PHE A 121 -12.06 -5.71 1.59
N GLY A 122 -11.26 -6.71 1.20
CA GLY A 122 -10.19 -7.23 2.03
C GLY A 122 -9.10 -6.20 2.33
N ALA A 123 -8.73 -5.35 1.36
CA ALA A 123 -7.81 -4.25 1.59
C ALA A 123 -8.35 -3.24 2.61
N LEU A 124 -9.65 -2.91 2.57
CA LEU A 124 -10.29 -2.04 3.57
C LEU A 124 -10.30 -2.65 4.97
N VAL A 125 -10.53 -3.97 5.08
CA VAL A 125 -10.48 -4.68 6.36
C VAL A 125 -9.06 -4.68 6.92
N VAL A 126 -8.04 -4.89 6.08
CA VAL A 126 -6.64 -4.85 6.49
C VAL A 126 -6.18 -3.43 6.84
N ASP A 127 -6.64 -2.40 6.12
CA ASP A 127 -6.36 -0.99 6.43
C ASP A 127 -6.85 -0.61 7.84
N ARG A 128 -8.01 -1.14 8.27
CA ARG A 128 -8.50 -0.96 9.63
C ARG A 128 -7.77 -1.76 10.69
N ALA A 129 -7.01 -2.78 10.31
CA ALA A 129 -6.37 -3.68 11.26
C ALA A 129 -4.99 -3.18 11.75
N ASP A 130 -4.53 -1.99 11.31
CA ASP A 130 -3.23 -1.39 11.64
C ASP A 130 -2.01 -2.32 11.46
N LEU A 131 -2.17 -3.42 10.73
CA LEU A 131 -1.15 -4.45 10.54
C LEU A 131 0.14 -3.87 9.95
N HIS A 132 0.00 -2.98 8.98
CA HIS A 132 1.14 -2.30 8.37
C HIS A 132 1.82 -1.31 9.32
N GLN A 133 1.06 -0.63 10.19
CA GLN A 133 1.65 0.25 11.21
C GLN A 133 2.49 -0.54 12.22
N ALA A 134 1.95 -1.67 12.71
CA ALA A 134 2.65 -2.55 13.63
C ALA A 134 3.93 -3.15 13.00
N LEU A 135 3.86 -3.58 11.73
CA LEU A 135 5.02 -4.07 10.99
C LEU A 135 6.04 -2.97 10.71
N PHE A 136 5.60 -1.75 10.38
CA PHE A 136 6.48 -0.60 10.17
C PHE A 136 7.23 -0.20 11.45
N LYS A 137 6.55 -0.19 12.60
CA LYS A 137 7.17 0.07 13.92
C LYS A 137 8.26 -0.98 14.23
N ARG A 138 7.99 -2.25 13.94
CA ARG A 138 8.98 -3.35 14.08
C ARG A 138 10.12 -3.27 13.06
N ALA A 139 9.85 -2.83 11.83
CA ALA A 139 10.87 -2.60 10.80
C ALA A 139 11.86 -1.52 11.24
N ARG A 140 11.35 -0.40 11.79
CA ARG A 140 12.18 0.69 12.34
C ARG A 140 13.05 0.24 13.51
N GLN A 141 12.58 -0.71 14.31
CA GLN A 141 13.33 -1.32 15.40
C GLN A 141 14.32 -2.40 14.93
N ASN A 142 14.56 -2.54 13.62
CA ASN A 142 15.39 -3.60 13.02
C ASN A 142 14.97 -5.03 13.40
N GLN A 143 13.71 -5.25 13.81
CA GLN A 143 13.22 -6.57 14.22
C GLN A 143 12.73 -7.43 13.03
N LEU A 144 12.85 -6.93 11.79
CA LEU A 144 12.46 -7.65 10.57
C LEU A 144 13.69 -7.90 9.68
N PRO A 145 14.41 -9.03 9.85
CA PRO A 145 15.68 -9.29 9.16
C PRO A 145 15.54 -9.41 7.63
N ILE A 146 14.38 -9.86 7.13
CA ILE A 146 14.15 -10.08 5.69
C ILE A 146 13.33 -8.95 5.07
N ALA A 147 12.28 -8.48 5.77
CA ALA A 147 11.36 -7.47 5.24
C ALA A 147 11.77 -6.02 5.56
N GLY A 148 12.68 -5.80 6.53
CA GLY A 148 13.11 -4.46 6.95
C GLY A 148 13.61 -3.55 5.81
N PRO A 149 14.50 -4.02 4.92
CA PRO A 149 15.00 -3.20 3.80
C PRO A 149 13.89 -2.71 2.87
N LEU A 150 12.87 -3.55 2.65
CA LEU A 150 11.73 -3.20 1.79
C LEU A 150 10.98 -2.01 2.40
N TYR A 151 10.62 -2.07 3.68
CA TYR A 151 9.92 -0.98 4.37
C TYR A 151 10.76 0.30 4.49
N ASN A 152 12.07 0.18 4.74
CA ASN A 152 12.96 1.34 4.85
C ASN A 152 13.15 2.08 3.52
N THR A 153 13.13 1.36 2.39
CA THR A 153 13.25 1.96 1.06
C THR A 153 12.10 2.93 0.76
N PHE A 154 10.90 2.68 1.30
CA PHE A 154 9.74 3.53 1.05
C PHE A 154 9.70 4.83 1.86
N ASP A 155 10.40 4.93 3.00
CA ASP A 155 10.55 6.22 3.71
C ASP A 155 11.49 7.19 2.96
N SER A 156 12.34 6.66 2.07
CA SER A 156 13.18 7.43 1.15
C SER A 156 12.44 7.93 -0.10
N PHE A 157 11.26 7.40 -0.45
CA PHE A 157 10.43 7.89 -1.55
C PHE A 157 9.60 9.12 -1.15
N LYS A 158 10.26 10.12 -0.56
CA LYS A 158 9.68 11.45 -0.39
C LYS A 158 10.12 12.30 -1.57
N PRO A 159 9.19 12.89 -2.33
CA PRO A 159 9.56 13.88 -3.33
C PRO A 159 10.41 14.97 -2.65
N ASP A 160 11.52 15.36 -3.26
CA ASP A 160 12.46 16.34 -2.66
C ASP A 160 11.77 17.67 -2.30
N ASN A 161 10.64 17.95 -2.95
CA ASN A 161 9.85 19.16 -2.78
C ASN A 161 8.64 19.01 -1.84
N LEU A 162 8.46 17.86 -1.20
CA LEU A 162 7.34 17.59 -0.30
C LEU A 162 7.85 17.42 1.12
N HIS A 163 7.51 18.38 1.98
CA HIS A 163 7.94 18.41 3.37
C HIS A 163 6.73 18.27 4.30
N ARG A 164 6.86 17.40 5.30
CA ARG A 164 5.83 17.15 6.31
C ARG A 164 6.43 17.35 7.70
N GLY A 165 5.67 18.00 8.57
CA GLY A 165 6.06 18.19 9.96
C GLY A 165 4.97 18.82 10.81
N ILE A 166 5.34 19.16 12.04
CA ILE A 166 4.51 19.86 13.01
C ILE A 166 5.02 21.29 13.13
N ILE A 167 4.11 22.27 13.16
CA ILE A 167 4.47 23.65 13.42
C ILE A 167 4.94 23.77 14.87
N LEU A 168 6.19 24.20 15.07
CA LEU A 168 6.72 24.53 16.40
C LEU A 168 6.35 25.96 16.77
N THR A 169 6.70 26.90 15.88
CA THR A 169 6.56 28.33 16.13
C THR A 169 6.10 28.99 14.84
N VAL A 170 5.10 29.88 14.93
CA VAL A 170 4.64 30.69 13.79
C VAL A 170 5.12 32.13 13.96
N SER A 171 5.81 32.65 12.96
CA SER A 171 6.18 34.06 12.83
C SER A 171 5.39 34.72 11.70
N THR A 172 5.55 36.03 11.53
CA THR A 172 4.79 36.83 10.56
C THR A 172 5.01 36.42 9.09
N SER A 173 6.19 35.92 8.75
CA SER A 173 6.57 35.55 7.37
C SER A 173 7.30 34.20 7.26
N SER A 174 7.50 33.53 8.39
CA SER A 174 8.19 32.26 8.48
C SER A 174 7.60 31.38 9.58
N LEU A 175 7.79 30.07 9.48
CA LEU A 175 7.44 29.12 10.54
C LEU A 175 8.58 28.14 10.75
N GLU A 176 8.69 27.64 11.97
CA GLU A 176 9.59 26.55 12.30
C GLU A 176 8.83 25.23 12.23
N LEU A 177 9.35 24.31 11.41
CA LEU A 177 8.76 23.01 11.17
C LEU A 177 9.65 21.93 11.80
N GLN A 178 9.08 21.13 12.71
CA GLN A 178 9.73 19.90 13.15
C GLN A 178 9.34 18.76 12.21
N THR A 179 10.31 18.25 11.47
CA THR A 179 10.11 17.09 10.58
C THR A 179 10.13 15.78 11.37
N LEU A 180 9.65 14.68 10.77
CA LEU A 180 9.64 13.33 11.36
C LEU A 180 11.03 12.77 11.78
N ARG A 181 12.12 13.43 11.34
CA ARG A 181 13.50 13.07 11.69
C ARG A 181 14.08 13.95 12.79
N ASP A 182 13.22 14.71 13.47
CA ASP A 182 13.59 15.64 14.54
C ASP A 182 14.52 16.77 14.07
N THR A 183 14.56 17.04 12.76
CA THR A 183 15.27 18.19 12.22
C THR A 183 14.30 19.36 12.11
N THR A 184 14.64 20.47 12.75
CA THR A 184 13.95 21.75 12.58
C THR A 184 14.31 22.37 11.24
N SER A 185 13.32 22.82 10.49
CA SER A 185 13.51 23.54 9.23
C SER A 185 12.69 24.82 9.25
N THR A 186 13.28 25.92 8.79
CA THR A 186 12.59 27.21 8.70
C THR A 186 11.89 27.29 7.36
N VAL A 187 10.60 27.53 7.36
CA VAL A 187 9.79 27.60 6.15
C VAL A 187 9.43 29.06 5.91
N SER A 188 9.83 29.61 4.77
CA SER A 188 9.42 30.95 4.34
C SER A 188 8.18 30.83 3.45
N PHE A 189 7.14 31.59 3.79
CA PHE A 189 5.86 31.60 3.09
C PHE A 189 5.37 33.02 2.76
N GLU A 190 6.28 34.00 2.75
CA GLU A 190 6.00 35.40 2.43
C GLU A 190 5.24 35.57 1.11
N SER A 191 5.60 34.81 0.07
CA SER A 191 4.92 34.82 -1.23
C SER A 191 3.51 34.22 -1.19
N LEU A 192 3.17 33.42 -0.19
CA LEU A 192 1.84 32.82 -0.02
C LEU A 192 0.88 33.74 0.72
N LEU A 193 1.38 34.55 1.65
CA LEU A 193 0.59 35.57 2.36
C LEU A 193 -0.06 36.57 1.41
N GLU A 194 0.65 36.98 0.35
CA GLU A 194 0.11 37.91 -0.66
C GLU A 194 -1.08 37.30 -1.40
N LYS A 195 -1.10 35.98 -1.56
CA LYS A 195 -2.12 35.25 -2.32
C LYS A 195 -3.27 34.74 -1.45
N TYR A 196 -3.00 34.38 -0.20
CA TYR A 196 -3.93 33.76 0.74
C TYR A 196 -3.72 34.33 2.16
N PRO A 197 -4.22 35.54 2.45
CA PRO A 197 -4.05 36.17 3.77
C PRO A 197 -4.68 35.36 4.92
N GLU A 198 -5.74 34.59 4.63
CA GLU A 198 -6.42 33.71 5.58
C GLU A 198 -5.55 32.54 6.08
N LEU A 199 -4.43 32.26 5.40
CA LEU A 199 -3.54 31.16 5.76
C LEU A 199 -2.94 31.34 7.16
N LEU A 200 -2.75 32.59 7.61
CA LEU A 200 -2.18 32.88 8.93
C LEU A 200 -3.08 32.40 10.08
N GLU A 201 -4.40 32.44 9.89
CA GLU A 201 -5.38 32.00 10.90
C GLU A 201 -5.43 30.47 11.03
N ALA A 202 -5.14 29.77 9.93
CA ALA A 202 -5.10 28.30 9.87
C ALA A 202 -3.80 27.71 10.43
N LEU A 203 -2.70 28.48 10.41
CA LEU A 203 -1.41 28.06 10.94
C LEU A 203 -1.35 28.27 12.46
N GLN A 204 -1.62 27.22 13.22
CA GLN A 204 -1.47 27.21 14.67
C GLN A 204 -0.33 26.29 15.09
N GLU A 205 0.36 26.66 16.16
CA GLU A 205 1.39 25.81 16.76
C GLU A 205 0.81 24.46 17.15
N GLY A 206 1.57 23.39 16.93
CA GLY A 206 1.09 22.01 17.10
C GLY A 206 0.30 21.46 15.91
N ASN A 207 -0.16 22.29 14.97
CA ASN A 207 -0.85 21.77 13.79
C ASN A 207 0.13 21.05 12.86
N PRO A 208 -0.23 19.85 12.40
CA PRO A 208 0.56 19.15 11.41
C PRO A 208 0.28 19.72 10.01
N ILE A 209 1.34 19.98 9.26
CA ILE A 209 1.26 20.60 7.94
C ILE A 209 2.02 19.83 6.88
N LEU A 210 1.55 19.99 5.64
CA LEU A 210 2.19 19.52 4.42
C LEU A 210 2.57 20.72 3.57
N ILE A 211 3.85 20.79 3.21
CA ILE A 211 4.44 21.92 2.51
C ILE A 211 5.01 21.42 1.20
N ILE A 212 4.60 22.04 0.09
CA ILE A 212 5.27 21.87 -1.20
C ILE A 212 6.21 23.05 -1.36
N GLY A 213 7.50 22.79 -1.54
CA GLY A 213 8.49 23.85 -1.62
C GLY A 213 9.87 23.32 -1.98
N THR A 214 10.80 24.22 -2.30
CA THR A 214 12.19 23.84 -2.56
C THR A 214 13.00 24.00 -1.27
N LYS A 215 13.72 22.95 -0.88
CA LYS A 215 14.61 22.98 0.30
C LYS A 215 16.04 23.36 -0.10
N ILE A 216 16.58 24.39 0.55
CA ILE A 216 17.97 24.84 0.42
C ILE A 216 18.57 24.87 1.84
N GLY A 217 19.33 23.83 2.19
CA GLY A 217 19.88 23.68 3.55
C GLY A 217 18.78 23.40 4.58
N THR A 218 18.63 24.27 5.57
CA THR A 218 17.56 24.22 6.59
C THR A 218 16.34 25.05 6.22
N ASN A 219 16.43 25.84 5.14
CA ASN A 219 15.35 26.72 4.71
C ASN A 219 14.52 26.06 3.61
N ILE A 220 13.20 26.17 3.73
CA ILE A 220 12.24 25.67 2.77
C ILE A 220 11.46 26.87 2.24
N THR A 221 11.55 27.13 0.93
CA THR A 221 10.72 28.14 0.29
C THR A 221 9.39 27.49 -0.11
N ALA A 222 8.32 27.82 0.61
CA ALA A 222 7.01 27.23 0.38
C ALA A 222 6.36 27.80 -0.89
N GLU A 223 5.99 26.91 -1.81
CA GLU A 223 5.13 27.22 -2.96
C GLU A 223 3.65 26.95 -2.65
N ASN A 224 3.37 26.07 -1.69
CA ASN A 224 2.02 25.78 -1.22
C ASN A 224 2.06 25.17 0.19
N ILE A 225 1.08 25.49 1.02
CA ILE A 225 0.95 24.96 2.37
C ILE A 225 -0.48 24.48 2.55
N GLN A 226 -0.62 23.27 3.07
CA GLN A 226 -1.91 22.72 3.46
C GLN A 226 -1.82 22.24 4.90
N VAL A 227 -2.71 22.77 5.74
CA VAL A 227 -2.92 22.29 7.10
C VAL A 227 -3.73 21.00 7.01
N PHE A 228 -3.25 19.96 7.67
CA PHE A 228 -3.95 18.67 7.74
C PHE A 228 -4.49 18.49 9.14
N ASP A 229 -5.74 18.03 9.23
CA ASP A 229 -6.23 17.43 10.45
C ASP A 229 -5.92 15.93 10.34
N PHE A 230 -4.83 15.48 10.99
CA PHE A 230 -4.57 14.05 11.10
C PHE A 230 -5.54 13.50 12.13
N GLY A 231 -6.77 13.21 11.71
CA GLY A 231 -7.81 12.71 12.60
C GLY A 231 -7.29 11.55 13.46
N ASP A 232 -7.36 11.73 14.78
CA ASP A 232 -7.20 10.87 15.98
C ASP A 232 -6.26 9.65 16.00
N ASN A 233 -5.72 9.19 14.87
CA ASN A 233 -5.01 7.92 14.72
C ASN A 233 -3.49 8.07 14.54
N LEU A 234 -2.97 9.29 14.58
CA LEU A 234 -1.57 9.49 14.90
C LEU A 234 -1.52 9.91 16.35
N GLU A 235 -1.24 8.96 17.24
CA GLU A 235 -0.81 9.27 18.61
C GLU A 235 0.14 10.48 18.54
N PRO A 236 -0.09 11.52 19.35
CA PRO A 236 0.69 12.74 19.29
C PRO A 236 2.16 12.34 19.35
N MET A 237 2.92 12.66 18.30
CA MET A 237 4.33 12.28 18.19
C MET A 237 5.17 12.74 19.38
N HIS A 238 4.66 13.70 20.14
CA HIS A 238 5.21 14.15 21.41
C HIS A 238 5.37 13.02 22.44
N GLU A 239 4.47 12.03 22.45
CA GLU A 239 4.48 10.93 23.42
C GLU A 239 5.44 9.77 23.03
N MET A 240 5.92 9.73 21.79
CA MET A 240 6.89 8.73 21.33
C MET A 240 8.36 9.16 21.52
N ILE A 241 8.62 10.43 21.86
CA ILE A 241 9.97 10.99 21.94
C ILE A 241 10.49 11.03 23.39
N HIS A 242 9.59 10.98 24.38
CA HIS A 242 9.95 10.69 25.77
C HIS A 242 9.51 9.27 26.12
N PRO A 243 10.36 8.24 25.92
CA PRO A 243 10.13 6.99 26.63
C PRO A 243 10.18 7.37 28.11
N THR A 244 9.02 7.29 28.77
CA THR A 244 8.94 7.38 30.23
C THR A 244 10.00 6.44 30.77
N GLU A 245 11.03 7.00 31.41
CA GLU A 245 12.07 6.22 32.06
C GLU A 245 11.36 5.21 32.97
N PRO A 246 11.68 3.91 32.87
CA PRO A 246 11.07 2.94 33.76
C PRO A 246 11.38 3.36 35.20
N PRO A 247 10.39 3.30 36.11
CA PRO A 247 10.59 3.72 37.49
C PRO A 247 11.77 2.93 38.08
N LEU A 248 12.78 3.67 38.56
CA LEU A 248 13.91 3.13 39.29
C LEU A 248 13.36 2.36 40.50
N THR A 249 13.44 1.03 40.40
CA THR A 249 13.15 0.15 41.52
C THR A 249 14.38 0.17 42.42
N HIS A 250 14.25 0.84 43.57
CA HIS A 250 15.18 0.78 44.69
C HIS A 250 14.78 -0.35 45.64
#